data_AF-A0AAV2KSF0-F1
#
_entry.id   AF-A0AAV2KSF0-F1
#
_cell.length_a   1.000
_cell.length_b   1.000
_cell.length_c   1.000
_cell.angle_alpha   90.00
_cell.angle_beta   90.00
_cell.angle_gamma   90.00
#
_symmetry.space_group_name_H-M   'P 1'
#
loop_
_entity.id
_entity.type
_entity.pdbx_description
1 polymer ?
#
loop_
_entity_poly.entity_id
_entity_poly.type
_entity_poly.pdbx_seq_one_letter_code
_entity_poly.pdbx_strand_id
1 'polypeptide(L)' 'MFQIVTQVNQVTRPHPSDNPVLFLFLVGGVTPSELRQIKEVVSTLKPAAQVLVLATRLLRPTDIPELLFTTTRLAPDIGV' A
#
# COMPACT_ATOMS: atom_id res chain seq x y z
N MET A 1 -42.84 25.56 -29.48
CA MET A 1 -42.68 25.15 -28.06
C MET A 1 -41.46 24.24 -28.03
N PHE A 2 -40.33 24.77 -27.53
CA PHE A 2 -39.00 24.17 -27.62
C PHE A 2 -38.79 23.07 -26.57
N GLN A 3 -38.00 22.06 -26.97
CA GLN A 3 -37.48 20.90 -26.21
C GLN A 3 -36.97 21.21 -24.79
N ILE A 4 -37.09 20.26 -23.87
CA ILE A 4 -35.95 19.67 -23.13
C ILE A 4 -36.22 18.18 -22.84
N VAL A 5 -35.34 17.33 -23.34
CA VAL A 5 -35.16 15.92 -22.96
C VAL A 5 -34.45 15.87 -21.61
N THR A 6 -35.07 15.29 -20.58
CA THR A 6 -34.34 14.91 -19.35
C THR A 6 -33.99 13.43 -19.45
N GLN A 7 -32.74 13.16 -19.82
CA GLN A 7 -32.09 11.86 -19.66
C GLN A 7 -32.16 11.46 -18.17
N VAL A 8 -32.96 10.46 -17.85
CA VAL A 8 -32.89 9.77 -16.56
C VAL A 8 -31.62 8.93 -16.61
N ASN A 9 -30.49 9.52 -16.23
CA ASN A 9 -29.22 8.80 -16.16
C ASN A 9 -29.42 7.64 -15.17
N GLN A 10 -29.44 6.43 -15.73
CA GLN A 10 -29.44 5.18 -14.98
C GLN A 10 -28.38 5.28 -13.87
N VAL A 11 -28.80 4.93 -12.66
CA VAL A 11 -27.95 4.87 -11.46
C VAL A 11 -26.79 3.93 -11.77
N THR A 12 -25.65 4.48 -12.18
CA THR A 12 -24.39 3.75 -12.30
C THR A 12 -24.00 3.37 -10.88
N ARG A 13 -24.40 2.18 -10.44
CA ARG A 13 -23.86 1.57 -9.24
C ARG A 13 -22.35 1.47 -9.49
N PRO A 14 -21.49 2.11 -8.69
CA PRO A 14 -20.05 2.02 -8.89
C PRO A 14 -19.70 0.54 -8.96
N HIS A 15 -19.16 0.11 -10.10
CA HIS A 15 -18.92 -1.30 -10.34
C HIS A 15 -17.77 -1.69 -9.40
N PRO A 16 -17.83 -2.81 -8.66
CA PRO A 16 -16.74 -3.24 -7.78
C PRO A 16 -15.41 -3.49 -8.52
N SER A 17 -15.42 -3.45 -9.86
CA SER A 17 -14.23 -3.48 -10.71
C SER A 17 -13.60 -2.10 -10.97
N ASP A 18 -14.23 -0.99 -10.57
CA ASP A 18 -13.77 0.39 -10.81
C ASP A 18 -12.74 0.88 -9.77
N ASN A 19 -12.55 0.16 -8.67
CA ASN A 19 -11.54 0.46 -7.65
C ASN A 19 -10.68 -0.79 -7.38
N PRO A 20 -9.56 -0.96 -8.10
CA PRO A 20 -8.68 -2.10 -7.85
C PRO A 20 -8.04 -1.98 -6.46
N VAL A 21 -8.31 -2.95 -5.59
CA VAL A 21 -7.71 -3.03 -4.25
C VAL A 21 -6.39 -3.81 -4.31
N LEU A 22 -5.29 -3.19 -3.87
CA LEU A 22 -3.97 -3.80 -3.76
C LEU A 22 -3.62 -4.03 -2.29
N PHE A 23 -3.27 -5.27 -1.96
CA PHE A 23 -2.72 -5.64 -0.65
C PHE A 23 -1.20 -5.79 -0.76
N LEU A 24 -0.46 -5.04 0.04
CA LEU A 24 1.00 -5.09 0.08
C LEU A 24 1.46 -5.52 1.48
N PHE A 25 2.05 -6.71 1.63
CA PHE A 25 2.57 -7.19 2.90
C PHE A 25 4.11 -7.13 2.91
N LEU A 26 4.67 -6.29 3.78
CA LEU A 26 6.11 -6.06 3.89
C LEU A 26 6.69 -6.86 5.06
N VAL A 27 7.59 -7.80 4.72
CA VAL A 27 8.30 -8.64 5.68
C VAL A 27 9.63 -7.97 6.05
N GLY A 28 9.94 -7.88 7.33
CA GLY A 28 11.17 -7.25 7.83
C GLY A 28 10.97 -5.83 8.35
N GLY A 29 9.79 -5.26 8.11
CA GLY A 29 9.37 -3.94 8.57
C GLY A 29 9.31 -2.91 7.44
N VAL A 30 8.66 -1.78 7.71
CA VAL A 30 8.52 -0.67 6.76
C VAL A 30 8.79 0.66 7.44
N THR A 31 9.42 1.58 6.73
CA THR A 31 9.68 2.94 7.18
C THR A 31 8.58 3.91 6.74
N PRO A 32 8.35 5.02 7.47
CA PRO A 32 7.44 6.08 7.05
C PRO A 32 7.77 6.67 5.67
N SER A 33 9.04 6.69 5.29
CA SER A 33 9.50 7.19 3.99
C SER A 33 9.00 6.31 2.84
N GLU A 34 9.08 4.98 2.99
CA GLU A 34 8.55 4.03 1.99
C GLU A 34 7.04 4.14 1.88
N LEU A 35 6.32 4.27 3.00
CA LEU A 35 4.87 4.48 2.99
C LEU A 35 4.48 5.78 2.27
N ARG A 36 5.25 6.86 2.48
CA ARG A 36 5.05 8.12 1.76
C ARG A 36 5.27 7.95 0.27
N GLN A 37 6.32 7.26 -0.14
CA GLN A 37 6.60 6.98 -1.55
C GLN A 37 5.50 6.13 -2.19
N ILE A 38 5.04 5.06 -1.52
CA ILE A 38 3.93 4.24 -2.01
C ILE A 38 2.68 5.10 -2.21
N LYS A 39 2.34 5.95 -1.24
CA LYS A 39 1.20 6.86 -1.34
C LYS A 39 1.33 7.81 -2.54
N GLU A 40 2.50 8.39 -2.74
CA GLU A 40 2.79 9.32 -3.84
C GLU A 40 2.65 8.62 -5.21
N VAL A 41 3.26 7.45 -5.36
CA VAL A 41 3.18 6.64 -6.59
C VAL A 41 1.75 6.23 -6.89
N VAL A 42 0.99 5.74 -5.90
CA VAL A 42 -0.41 5.34 -6.08
C VAL A 42 -1.26 6.54 -6.50
N SER A 43 -1.10 7.68 -5.83
CA SER A 43 -1.83 8.90 -6.16
C SER A 43 -1.53 9.42 -7.57
N THR A 44 -0.33 9.16 -8.08
CA THR A 44 0.12 9.61 -9.41
C THR A 44 -0.32 8.67 -10.53
N LEU A 45 -0.16 7.35 -10.33
CA LEU A 45 -0.37 6.36 -11.39
C LEU A 45 -1.78 5.80 -11.43
N LYS A 46 -2.41 5.59 -10.28
CA LYS A 46 -3.73 4.95 -10.14
C LYS A 46 -4.49 5.57 -8.97
N PRO A 47 -4.94 6.84 -9.08
CA PRO A 47 -5.64 7.54 -7.99
C PRO A 47 -6.96 6.86 -7.59
N ALA A 48 -7.55 6.06 -8.47
CA ALA A 48 -8.75 5.27 -8.19
C ALA A 48 -8.46 3.93 -7.48
N ALA A 49 -7.19 3.57 -7.22
CA ALA A 49 -6.82 2.32 -6.57
C ALA A 49 -6.72 2.48 -5.05
N GLN A 50 -7.28 1.54 -4.30
CA GLN A 50 -7.13 1.45 -2.85
C GLN A 50 -5.94 0.55 -2.51
N VAL A 51 -4.98 1.06 -1.75
CA VAL A 51 -3.82 0.26 -1.31
C VAL A 51 -3.85 0.06 0.20
N LEU A 52 -3.88 -1.20 0.62
CA LEU A 52 -3.69 -1.58 2.01
C LEU A 52 -2.26 -2.09 2.20
N VAL A 53 -1.47 -1.35 2.98
CA VAL A 53 -0.12 -1.75 3.36
C VAL A 53 -0.13 -2.37 4.75
N LEU A 54 0.40 -3.57 4.83
CA LEU A 54 0.58 -4.35 6.04
C LEU A 54 2.08 -4.58 6.21
N ALA A 55 2.59 -4.56 7.44
CA ALA A 55 4.01 -4.81 7.70
C ALA A 55 4.19 -5.53 9.02
N THR A 56 5.29 -6.27 9.14
CA THR A 56 5.62 -6.96 10.40
C THR A 56 5.95 -5.97 11.53
N ARG A 57 6.56 -4.82 11.21
CA ARG A 57 6.93 -3.74 12.15
C ARG A 57 6.98 -2.39 11.42
N LEU A 58 6.69 -1.29 12.13
CA LEU A 58 7.03 0.05 11.68
C LEU A 58 8.44 0.39 12.17
N LEU A 59 9.32 0.79 11.26
CA LEU A 59 10.73 1.06 11.52
C LEU A 59 11.01 2.55 11.36
N ARG A 60 11.83 3.12 12.24
CA ARG A 60 12.49 4.39 11.95
C ARG A 60 13.71 4.10 11.09
N PRO A 61 14.15 5.04 10.22
CA PRO A 61 15.36 4.85 9.42
C PRO A 61 16.61 4.52 10.27
N THR A 62 16.66 4.99 11.52
CA THR A 62 17.72 4.70 12.49
C THR A 62 17.71 3.27 13.03
N ASP A 63 16.56 2.59 12.98
CA ASP A 63 16.42 1.24 13.53
C ASP A 63 16.95 0.18 12.54
N ILE A 64 17.13 0.52 11.26
CA ILE A 64 17.60 -0.41 10.21
C ILE A 64 19.05 -0.85 10.44
N PRO A 65 20.05 0.04 10.64
CA PRO A 65 21.41 -0.38 10.93
C PRO A 65 21.50 -1.22 12.20
N GLU A 66 20.74 -0.87 13.24
CA GLU A 66 20.68 -1.65 14.46
C GLU A 66 20.15 -3.06 14.18
N LEU A 67 19.03 -3.19 13.45
CA LEU A 67 18.49 -4.49 13.06
C LEU A 67 19.44 -5.30 12.15
N LEU A 68 20.25 -4.66 11.31
CA LEU A 68 21.18 -5.37 10.43
C LEU A 68 22.46 -5.80 11.14
N PHE A 69 22.97 -4.98 12.06
CA PHE A 69 24.29 -5.17 12.67
C PHE A 69 24.26 -5.69 14.11
N THR A 70 23.14 -5.56 14.83
CA THR A 70 23.01 -6.08 16.21
C THR A 70 22.20 -7.36 16.30
N THR A 71 21.39 -7.66 15.28
CA THR A 71 20.65 -8.93 15.26
C THR A 71 21.64 -10.07 15.09
N THR A 72 21.88 -10.81 16.17
CA THR A 72 22.71 -12.02 16.24
C THR A 72 22.06 -13.20 15.50
N ARG A 73 21.55 -13.00 14.28
CA ARG A 73 20.99 -14.05 13.41
C ARG A 73 22.03 -14.70 12.50
N LEU A 74 23.30 -14.28 12.61
CA LEU A 74 24.44 -14.89 11.92
C LEU A 74 25.14 -15.97 12.75
N ALA A 75 24.59 -16.41 13.88
CA ALA A 75 24.98 -17.68 14.48
C ALA A 75 24.10 -18.76 13.84
N PRO A 76 24.64 -19.63 12.96
CA PRO A 76 23.87 -20.75 12.49
C PRO A 76 23.69 -21.70 13.69
N ASP A 77 22.45 -21.81 14.19
CA ASP A 77 22.03 -22.87 15.14
C ASP A 77 21.95 -24.22 14.40
N ILE A 78 23.05 -24.61 13.75
CA ILE A 78 23.30 -26.00 13.35
C ILE A 78 23.81 -26.71 14.60
N GLY A 79 22.86 -27.16 15.42
CA GLY A 79 23.12 -28.14 16.47
C GLY A 79 23.69 -29.41 15.84
N VAL A 80 24.93 -29.73 16.22
CA VAL A 80 25.50 -31.09 16.17
C VAL A 80 24.98 -31.86 17.37
#